data_AF-A0A4Y6KX26-F1
#
_entry.id   AF-A0A4Y6KX26-F1
#
_cell.length_a   1.000
_cell.length_b   1.000
_cell.length_c   1.000
_cell.angle_alpha   90.00
_cell.angle_beta   90.00
_cell.angle_gamma   90.00
#
_symmetry.space_group_name_H-M   'P 1'
#
loop_
_entity.id
_entity.type
_entity.pdbx_description
1 polymer ?
#
loop_
_entity_poly.entity_id
_entity_poly.type
_entity_poly.pdbx_seq_one_letter_code
_entity_poly.pdbx_strand_id
1 'polypeptide(L)'
;MQSPSTPPLPQTPPTTAAANVTVGELRRCPTCNRWGGARRLGADGETVELDPAQPRGPCREGPWHGSLRGPRNACGQWLQWQEIGKPLTATPQPAVPPLDPRQAFGANHSQRTNRELCESTAYPPNGSAAVDVDTLLARLGLATEKLHSGDFVVRTPITGAPLVRLQATRSVEAEAAIARASHAYLYWRTVPAPVRGTLVRRYADTLHKHKTQLAELITLESGKIHEEALGEVQEMIDICEFAAGLSRQLHGLTITSERPGHRIQELWHPAGVVGIISAFNFPAAVWAWNAALAWVCGDTVVWKPSERTPLTALACASLFSDTCASQGDVCEGLLEVLVGGRSLAELLATDKRIAVLSATGSCEMGQAIAPVVARRMGKAILELGGNNAAIVTPSADLALTERAVLFGAVGTAGQRCTSLRRLIVHDAIHDTLRDRLRAAWQRVKVGNPLLPGVLVGPLIDQRADDAMSTALLAAEAAGGIVWGGETVAVEGCSGAYYRRPALVEMPAQTDIMMRETFAPILYLLRYRDLREAITLNNAVPQGLASAIFTRDLAEAELFMSAAGSDCGIVNVNTGPSGAEIGGAFGGEKDSGGGREAGSDAWKAYMRRTTCTVNASGSLPLAQGISFGLETQD
;
A
#
# COMPACT_ATOMS: atom_id res chain seq x y z
N MET A 1 76.27 -17.23 -17.56
CA MET A 1 76.04 -18.35 -18.50
C MET A 1 76.22 -19.64 -17.73
N GLN A 2 75.38 -20.63 -18.01
CA GLN A 2 75.19 -21.94 -17.33
C GLN A 2 73.98 -21.98 -16.40
N SER A 3 72.92 -22.58 -16.94
CA SER A 3 71.76 -23.14 -16.26
C SER A 3 72.11 -24.45 -15.55
N PRO A 4 71.47 -24.75 -14.40
CA PRO A 4 71.15 -26.13 -14.06
C PRO A 4 69.67 -26.32 -13.74
N SER A 5 69.04 -27.17 -14.56
CA SER A 5 68.10 -28.25 -14.22
C SER A 5 67.12 -28.09 -13.04
N THR A 6 65.84 -27.95 -13.40
CA THR A 6 64.66 -28.18 -12.56
C THR A 6 64.43 -29.69 -12.33
N PRO A 7 64.10 -30.15 -11.11
CA PRO A 7 63.72 -31.55 -10.86
C PRO A 7 62.29 -31.88 -11.32
N PRO A 8 61.95 -33.15 -11.61
CA PRO A 8 60.62 -33.54 -12.08
C PRO A 8 59.57 -33.54 -10.96
N LEU A 9 58.36 -33.09 -11.28
CA LEU A 9 57.17 -33.11 -10.44
C LEU A 9 56.62 -34.55 -10.25
N PRO A 10 55.99 -34.86 -9.10
CA PRO A 10 55.42 -36.17 -8.83
C PRO A 10 54.19 -36.47 -9.70
N GLN A 11 54.10 -37.73 -10.15
CA GLN A 11 52.99 -38.27 -10.95
C GLN A 11 51.69 -38.30 -10.14
N THR A 12 50.65 -37.65 -10.65
CA THR A 12 49.25 -37.77 -10.20
C THR A 12 48.60 -39.05 -10.76
N PRO A 13 47.69 -39.70 -10.02
CA PRO A 13 47.03 -40.93 -10.46
C PRO A 13 46.03 -40.66 -11.61
N PRO A 14 45.66 -41.68 -12.41
CA PRO A 14 44.85 -41.49 -13.61
C PRO A 14 43.46 -40.97 -13.25
N THR A 15 43.12 -39.83 -13.86
CA THR A 15 41.78 -39.25 -13.85
C THR A 15 40.85 -40.11 -14.70
N THR A 16 39.73 -40.51 -14.11
CA THR A 16 38.61 -41.13 -14.81
C THR A 16 38.09 -40.17 -15.89
N ALA A 17 37.91 -40.70 -17.11
CA ALA A 17 37.41 -39.95 -18.26
C ALA A 17 36.02 -39.37 -17.94
N ALA A 18 35.93 -38.04 -17.91
CA ALA A 18 34.65 -37.34 -17.90
C ALA A 18 33.98 -37.54 -19.27
N ALA A 19 32.87 -38.28 -19.29
CA ALA A 19 32.00 -38.37 -20.45
C ALA A 19 31.34 -37.00 -20.69
N ASN A 20 31.62 -36.40 -21.86
CA ASN A 20 30.87 -35.24 -22.34
C ASN A 20 29.40 -35.62 -22.55
N VAL A 21 28.50 -35.03 -21.76
CA VAL A 21 27.06 -35.09 -22.00
C VAL A 21 26.66 -33.86 -22.81
N THR A 22 26.33 -34.07 -24.08
CA THR A 22 25.64 -33.07 -24.91
C THR A 22 24.17 -33.05 -24.49
N VAL A 23 23.73 -31.95 -23.87
CA VAL A 23 22.32 -31.73 -23.55
C VAL A 23 21.59 -31.33 -24.84
N GLY A 24 20.77 -32.23 -25.39
CA GLY A 24 19.85 -31.89 -26.48
C GLY A 24 18.71 -31.00 -25.96
N GLU A 25 18.41 -29.91 -26.68
CA GLU A 25 17.30 -29.00 -26.36
C GLU A 25 15.96 -29.74 -26.25
N LEU A 26 15.28 -29.63 -25.11
CA LEU A 26 13.88 -30.02 -24.97
C LEU A 26 12.99 -29.01 -25.70
N ARG A 27 12.39 -29.42 -26.82
CA ARG A 27 11.40 -28.60 -27.54
C ARG A 27 9.98 -29.01 -27.18
N ARG A 28 9.16 -28.00 -26.85
CA ARG A 28 7.73 -28.11 -26.54
C ARG A 28 6.92 -27.89 -27.80
N CYS A 29 5.90 -28.70 -28.07
CA CYS A 29 4.99 -28.45 -29.19
C CYS A 29 4.13 -27.20 -28.87
N PRO A 30 4.20 -26.10 -29.65
CA PRO A 30 3.50 -24.85 -29.31
C PRO A 30 1.97 -24.96 -29.38
N THR A 31 1.43 -25.94 -30.10
CA THR A 31 0.00 -26.05 -30.38
C THR A 31 -0.73 -26.96 -29.38
N CYS A 32 -0.06 -27.97 -28.83
CA CYS A 32 -0.66 -28.90 -27.86
C CYS A 32 0.07 -28.95 -26.50
N ASN A 33 1.11 -28.13 -26.34
CA ASN A 33 1.87 -27.92 -25.11
C ASN A 33 2.52 -29.17 -24.49
N ARG A 34 2.64 -30.27 -25.24
CA ARG A 34 3.28 -31.53 -24.83
C ARG A 34 4.80 -31.49 -25.02
N TRP A 35 5.51 -32.13 -24.09
CA TRP A 35 6.96 -32.33 -24.12
C TRP A 35 7.30 -33.63 -24.87
N GLY A 36 8.30 -33.60 -25.75
CA GLY A 36 8.90 -34.82 -26.29
C GLY A 36 9.77 -35.50 -25.22
N GLY A 37 9.59 -36.81 -25.02
CA GLY A 37 10.26 -37.56 -23.95
C GLY A 37 11.79 -37.58 -24.09
N ALA A 38 12.49 -37.44 -22.96
CA ALA A 38 13.95 -37.57 -22.87
C ALA A 38 14.36 -39.05 -22.70
N ARG A 39 15.46 -39.47 -23.34
CA ARG A 39 16.12 -40.76 -23.09
C ARG A 39 17.38 -40.53 -22.26
N ARG A 40 17.68 -41.45 -21.32
CA ARG A 40 18.96 -41.49 -20.58
C ARG A 40 19.75 -42.71 -21.08
N LEU A 41 20.99 -42.52 -21.50
CA LEU A 41 21.92 -43.61 -21.80
C LEU A 41 22.69 -43.96 -20.51
N GLY A 42 22.58 -45.22 -20.07
CA GLY A 42 23.44 -45.79 -19.02
C GLY A 42 24.78 -46.23 -19.60
N ALA A 43 25.81 -46.33 -18.74
CA ALA A 43 27.19 -46.63 -19.13
C ALA A 43 27.41 -48.04 -19.73
N ASP A 44 26.39 -48.89 -19.70
CA ASP A 44 26.50 -50.32 -20.04
C ASP A 44 25.71 -50.70 -21.31
N GLY A 45 25.17 -49.70 -22.04
CA GLY A 45 24.54 -49.91 -23.34
C GLY A 45 23.10 -50.45 -23.32
N GLU A 46 22.47 -50.68 -22.17
CA GLU A 46 21.06 -51.08 -22.10
C GLU A 46 20.11 -49.86 -22.03
N THR A 47 19.14 -49.82 -22.95
CA THR A 47 18.03 -48.87 -22.95
C THR A 47 16.93 -49.33 -21.99
N VAL A 48 16.60 -48.52 -20.98
CA VAL A 48 15.39 -48.69 -20.16
C VAL A 48 14.32 -47.73 -20.68
N GLU A 49 13.25 -48.30 -21.25
CA GLU A 49 12.00 -47.60 -21.57
C GLU A 49 11.16 -47.41 -20.29
N LEU A 50 10.59 -46.23 -20.12
CA LEU A 50 9.51 -45.98 -19.14
C LEU A 50 8.19 -45.87 -19.92
N ASP A 51 7.34 -46.89 -19.85
CA ASP A 51 5.94 -46.87 -20.33
C ASP A 51 5.13 -47.95 -19.54
N PRO A 52 3.76 -48.08 -19.56
CA PRO A 52 2.79 -47.39 -20.42
C PRO A 52 1.39 -47.04 -19.84
N ALA A 53 0.69 -46.09 -20.48
CA ALA A 53 -0.78 -46.10 -20.59
C ALA A 53 -1.31 -45.33 -21.83
N GLN A 54 -1.99 -46.09 -22.69
CA GLN A 54 -2.47 -45.96 -24.10
C GLN A 54 -3.39 -44.75 -24.50
N PRO A 55 -3.86 -44.63 -25.76
CA PRO A 55 -3.19 -44.70 -27.07
C PRO A 55 -3.28 -43.35 -27.82
N ARG A 56 -2.23 -42.96 -28.56
CA ARG A 56 -2.17 -41.69 -29.32
C ARG A 56 -2.31 -41.97 -30.82
N GLY A 57 -3.38 -41.45 -31.44
CA GLY A 57 -3.53 -41.42 -32.90
C GLY A 57 -2.51 -40.49 -33.57
N PRO A 58 -2.28 -40.63 -34.89
CA PRO A 58 -1.23 -39.90 -35.60
C PRO A 58 -1.60 -38.43 -35.81
N CYS A 59 -0.64 -37.54 -35.54
CA CYS A 59 -0.69 -36.13 -35.94
C CYS A 59 -0.42 -36.06 -37.45
N ARG A 60 -1.39 -35.63 -38.25
CA ARG A 60 -1.25 -35.40 -39.69
C ARG A 60 -1.37 -33.90 -40.00
N GLU A 61 -0.59 -33.50 -41.01
CA GLU A 61 -0.66 -32.28 -41.84
C GLU A 61 0.28 -31.10 -41.50
N GLY A 62 1.20 -30.81 -42.45
CA GLY A 62 1.63 -29.45 -42.78
C GLY A 62 0.95 -29.00 -44.09
N PRO A 63 1.40 -27.94 -44.83
CA PRO A 63 2.26 -26.83 -44.48
C PRO A 63 1.52 -25.46 -44.41
N TRP A 64 2.26 -24.43 -44.00
CA TRP A 64 1.81 -23.11 -43.54
C TRP A 64 1.33 -22.13 -44.62
N HIS A 65 0.29 -21.33 -44.29
CA HIS A 65 0.11 -19.96 -44.78
C HIS A 65 -0.70 -19.08 -43.78
N GLY A 66 -0.11 -17.95 -43.37
CA GLY A 66 -0.75 -16.62 -43.26
C GLY A 66 -1.87 -16.32 -42.25
N SER A 67 -1.54 -15.41 -41.31
CA SER A 67 -2.38 -14.33 -40.73
C SER A 67 -3.19 -14.53 -39.42
N LEU A 68 -2.82 -13.71 -38.43
CA LEU A 68 -3.58 -12.98 -37.39
C LEU A 68 -5.00 -13.48 -37.03
N ARG A 69 -5.21 -14.04 -35.81
CA ARG A 69 -6.49 -13.97 -35.04
C ARG A 69 -6.30 -14.08 -33.51
N GLY A 70 -7.17 -13.36 -32.77
CA GLY A 70 -7.19 -13.18 -31.31
C GLY A 70 -7.75 -14.35 -30.47
N PRO A 71 -8.03 -14.14 -29.16
CA PRO A 71 -8.19 -15.20 -28.17
C PRO A 71 -9.47 -16.04 -28.35
N ARG A 72 -9.38 -17.31 -27.93
CA ARG A 72 -10.48 -18.28 -27.83
C ARG A 72 -10.92 -18.44 -26.37
N ASN A 73 -12.16 -18.85 -26.13
CA ASN A 73 -12.60 -19.23 -24.79
C ASN A 73 -12.12 -20.65 -24.39
N ALA A 74 -12.34 -21.03 -23.12
CA ALA A 74 -11.88 -22.30 -22.54
C ALA A 74 -12.45 -23.57 -23.21
N CYS A 75 -13.40 -23.45 -24.14
CA CYS A 75 -13.96 -24.56 -24.92
C CYS A 75 -13.52 -24.56 -26.40
N GLY A 76 -12.56 -23.70 -26.78
CA GLY A 76 -11.91 -23.74 -28.10
C GLY A 76 -12.70 -23.12 -29.25
N GLN A 77 -13.79 -22.39 -28.99
CA GLN A 77 -14.58 -21.69 -30.01
C GLN A 77 -14.07 -20.27 -30.27
N TRP A 78 -14.23 -19.78 -31.51
CA TRP A 78 -13.91 -18.40 -31.89
C TRP A 78 -15.00 -17.44 -31.41
N LEU A 79 -14.62 -16.35 -30.73
CA LEU A 79 -15.52 -15.25 -30.38
C LEU A 79 -15.85 -14.44 -31.65
N GLN A 80 -17.12 -14.40 -32.05
CA GLN A 80 -17.62 -13.49 -33.09
C GLN A 80 -17.92 -12.11 -32.48
N TRP A 81 -17.42 -11.06 -33.14
CA TRP A 81 -17.85 -9.68 -32.91
C TRP A 81 -19.20 -9.45 -33.60
N GLN A 82 -20.25 -9.16 -32.85
CA GLN A 82 -21.52 -8.66 -33.39
C GLN A 82 -21.77 -7.23 -32.92
N GLU A 83 -21.68 -6.33 -33.91
CA GLU A 83 -22.50 -5.15 -34.17
C GLU A 83 -23.19 -4.45 -32.98
N ILE A 84 -22.59 -3.35 -32.51
CA ILE A 84 -23.30 -2.30 -31.77
C ILE A 84 -23.67 -1.20 -32.77
N GLY A 85 -24.93 -1.16 -33.19
CA GLY A 85 -25.42 -0.10 -34.06
C GLY A 85 -26.80 -0.34 -34.65
N LYS A 86 -27.86 -0.12 -33.86
CA LYS A 86 -29.16 0.45 -34.31
C LYS A 86 -30.08 0.77 -33.10
N PRO A 87 -30.95 1.78 -33.23
CA PRO A 87 -31.67 2.38 -32.10
C PRO A 87 -32.91 1.56 -31.72
N LEU A 88 -33.16 1.39 -30.41
CA LEU A 88 -34.40 0.81 -29.92
C LEU A 88 -35.49 1.88 -29.84
N THR A 89 -36.53 1.67 -30.64
CA THR A 89 -37.79 2.41 -30.66
C THR A 89 -38.58 2.22 -29.37
N ALA A 90 -39.23 3.30 -28.95
CA ALA A 90 -40.04 3.41 -27.74
C ALA A 90 -41.32 2.55 -27.75
N THR A 91 -41.69 2.05 -26.57
CA THR A 91 -43.06 1.67 -26.22
C THR A 91 -43.36 2.13 -24.78
N PRO A 92 -44.62 2.50 -24.47
CA PRO A 92 -44.94 3.44 -23.39
C PRO A 92 -45.13 2.77 -22.01
N GLN A 93 -44.71 3.47 -20.95
CA GLN A 93 -45.00 3.13 -19.56
C GLN A 93 -46.41 3.58 -19.14
N PRO A 94 -47.10 2.86 -18.24
CA PRO A 94 -48.36 3.29 -17.66
C PRO A 94 -48.18 4.39 -16.61
N ALA A 95 -49.15 5.29 -16.54
CA ALA A 95 -49.17 6.49 -15.71
C ALA A 95 -49.21 6.21 -14.20
N VAL A 96 -48.43 6.98 -13.44
CA VAL A 96 -48.49 7.08 -11.97
C VAL A 96 -49.33 8.31 -11.60
N PRO A 97 -50.32 8.21 -10.69
CA PRO A 97 -51.16 9.34 -10.32
C PRO A 97 -50.43 10.34 -9.40
N PRO A 98 -50.84 11.62 -9.37
CA PRO A 98 -50.14 12.70 -8.66
C PRO A 98 -50.34 12.62 -7.14
N LEU A 99 -49.28 12.88 -6.37
CA LEU A 99 -49.32 13.09 -4.92
C LEU A 99 -49.52 14.58 -4.60
N ASP A 100 -50.44 14.81 -3.67
CA ASP A 100 -50.96 16.10 -3.17
C ASP A 100 -49.92 16.93 -2.40
N PRO A 101 -49.67 18.21 -2.74
CA PRO A 101 -48.72 19.08 -2.07
C PRO A 101 -49.34 19.86 -0.90
N ARG A 102 -49.97 19.16 0.06
CA ARG A 102 -50.46 19.76 1.32
C ARG A 102 -50.25 18.83 2.50
N GLN A 103 -49.05 18.83 3.07
CA GLN A 103 -48.89 18.79 4.52
C GLN A 103 -47.57 19.43 4.94
N ALA A 104 -47.77 20.59 5.56
CA ALA A 104 -46.82 21.56 6.01
C ALA A 104 -46.42 21.29 7.47
N PHE A 105 -45.19 21.69 7.81
CA PHE A 105 -44.75 22.26 9.09
C PHE A 105 -45.12 21.56 10.42
N GLY A 106 -44.09 21.12 11.12
CA GLY A 106 -44.15 20.81 12.56
C GLY A 106 -42.76 20.88 13.19
N ALA A 107 -42.41 22.06 13.72
CA ALA A 107 -41.28 22.24 14.62
C ALA A 107 -41.53 21.50 15.94
N ASN A 108 -40.51 20.85 16.50
CA ASN A 108 -40.32 20.78 17.94
C ASN A 108 -38.91 20.30 18.31
N HIS A 109 -38.13 21.22 18.87
CA HIS A 109 -36.99 20.94 19.71
C HIS A 109 -37.46 20.22 20.99
N SER A 110 -36.87 19.07 21.31
CA SER A 110 -36.77 18.63 22.70
C SER A 110 -35.48 17.85 22.92
N GLN A 111 -34.74 18.29 23.94
CA GLN A 111 -33.56 17.65 24.47
C GLN A 111 -33.90 16.23 24.96
N ARG A 112 -33.13 15.22 24.55
CA ARG A 112 -33.14 13.91 25.22
C ARG A 112 -31.77 13.63 25.83
N THR A 113 -31.81 13.21 27.08
CA THR A 113 -30.69 12.97 27.99
C THR A 113 -30.04 11.61 27.74
N ASN A 114 -28.72 11.53 27.97
CA ASN A 114 -27.78 10.43 27.67
C ASN A 114 -27.96 9.13 28.48
N ARG A 115 -29.16 8.55 28.65
CA ARG A 115 -29.31 7.37 29.54
C ARG A 115 -30.13 6.18 29.04
N GLU A 116 -30.47 6.08 27.75
CA GLU A 116 -31.25 4.94 27.21
C GLU A 116 -30.66 4.31 25.92
N LEU A 117 -29.33 4.24 25.79
CA LEU A 117 -28.65 3.61 24.63
C LEU A 117 -27.93 2.28 24.96
N CYS A 118 -28.27 1.62 26.07
CA CYS A 118 -27.78 0.29 26.39
C CYS A 118 -28.93 -0.71 26.27
N GLU A 119 -29.28 -1.14 25.05
CA GLU A 119 -29.95 -2.42 24.75
C GLU A 119 -30.28 -2.49 23.24
N SER A 120 -29.29 -2.87 22.43
CA SER A 120 -29.42 -3.72 21.22
C SER A 120 -28.13 -3.63 20.40
N THR A 121 -27.41 -4.74 20.29
CA THR A 121 -26.26 -4.94 19.39
C THR A 121 -26.71 -5.30 17.96
N ALA A 122 -27.99 -5.12 17.65
CA ALA A 122 -28.53 -5.42 16.33
C ALA A 122 -28.40 -4.20 15.40
N TYR A 123 -27.59 -4.35 14.35
CA TYR A 123 -27.52 -3.42 13.21
C TYR A 123 -28.94 -3.23 12.63
N PRO A 124 -29.34 -2.00 12.20
CA PRO A 124 -30.71 -1.77 11.78
C PRO A 124 -31.09 -2.69 10.60
N PRO A 125 -32.31 -3.28 10.62
CA PRO A 125 -32.76 -4.15 9.56
C PRO A 125 -33.14 -3.28 8.36
N ASN A 126 -32.47 -3.46 7.22
CA ASN A 126 -33.08 -3.68 5.90
C ASN A 126 -32.04 -3.61 4.78
N GLY A 127 -31.73 -4.76 4.17
CA GLY A 127 -31.09 -4.86 2.85
C GLY A 127 -29.83 -5.73 2.78
N SER A 128 -29.01 -5.75 3.83
CA SER A 128 -27.94 -6.73 4.06
C SER A 128 -28.16 -7.36 5.42
N ALA A 129 -27.86 -8.66 5.60
CA ALA A 129 -27.87 -9.26 6.93
C ALA A 129 -27.03 -8.39 7.88
N ALA A 130 -27.57 -8.04 9.06
CA ALA A 130 -26.81 -7.33 10.08
C ALA A 130 -25.50 -8.08 10.32
N VAL A 131 -24.36 -7.42 10.14
CA VAL A 131 -23.06 -8.04 10.38
C VAL A 131 -22.95 -8.31 11.87
N ASP A 132 -22.99 -9.57 12.25
CA ASP A 132 -22.68 -10.00 13.60
C ASP A 132 -21.17 -9.82 13.82
N VAL A 133 -20.83 -8.70 14.45
CA VAL A 133 -19.45 -8.28 14.71
C VAL A 133 -18.71 -9.33 15.54
N ASP A 134 -19.33 -9.93 16.54
CA ASP A 134 -18.67 -10.95 17.37
C ASP A 134 -18.38 -12.21 16.55
N THR A 135 -19.32 -12.65 15.71
CA THR A 135 -19.09 -13.78 14.78
C THR A 135 -17.97 -13.46 13.77
N LEU A 136 -17.92 -12.24 13.24
CA LEU A 136 -16.86 -11.82 12.32
C LEU A 136 -15.48 -11.83 13.00
N LEU A 137 -15.38 -11.26 14.20
CA LEU A 137 -14.14 -11.20 14.98
C LEU A 137 -13.68 -12.61 15.38
N ALA A 138 -14.60 -13.50 15.78
CA ALA A 138 -14.29 -14.89 16.08
C ALA A 138 -13.73 -15.64 14.85
N ARG A 139 -14.27 -15.39 13.65
CA ARG A 139 -13.75 -15.96 12.39
C ARG A 139 -12.36 -15.44 12.01
N LEU A 140 -11.97 -14.29 12.55
CA LEU A 140 -10.64 -13.70 12.43
C LEU A 140 -9.73 -14.09 13.60
N GLY A 141 -10.13 -15.08 14.41
CA GLY A 141 -9.33 -15.62 15.50
C GLY A 141 -9.28 -14.74 16.75
N LEU A 142 -10.21 -13.79 16.91
CA LEU A 142 -10.27 -12.94 18.09
C LEU A 142 -11.16 -13.55 19.17
N ALA A 143 -10.66 -13.52 20.41
CA ALA A 143 -11.34 -14.04 21.58
C ALA A 143 -12.39 -13.02 22.07
N THR A 144 -13.66 -13.22 21.68
CA THR A 144 -14.74 -12.23 21.84
C THR A 144 -15.07 -11.91 23.30
N GLU A 145 -14.81 -12.83 24.23
CA GLU A 145 -15.04 -12.64 25.67
C GLU A 145 -14.17 -11.52 26.27
N LYS A 146 -13.05 -11.16 25.62
CA LYS A 146 -12.15 -10.08 26.03
C LYS A 146 -12.46 -8.74 25.36
N LEU A 147 -13.34 -8.72 24.36
CA LEU A 147 -13.58 -7.54 23.52
C LEU A 147 -14.62 -6.58 24.10
N HIS A 148 -15.30 -6.95 25.19
CA HIS A 148 -16.39 -6.14 25.78
C HIS A 148 -16.15 -5.73 27.25
N SER A 149 -14.95 -5.94 27.77
CA SER A 149 -14.64 -5.81 29.21
C SER A 149 -13.76 -4.60 29.57
N GLY A 150 -13.51 -3.68 28.63
CA GLY A 150 -12.71 -2.48 28.90
C GLY A 150 -13.39 -1.13 28.72
N ASP A 151 -12.58 -0.08 28.83
CA ASP A 151 -13.03 1.31 28.81
C ASP A 151 -12.77 2.01 27.47
N PHE A 152 -11.97 1.38 26.60
CA PHE A 152 -11.64 1.91 25.29
C PHE A 152 -12.72 1.54 24.27
N VAL A 153 -13.63 2.48 23.98
CA VAL A 153 -14.75 2.24 23.07
C VAL A 153 -14.30 2.35 21.61
N VAL A 154 -14.41 1.26 20.87
CA VAL A 154 -14.21 1.24 19.42
C VAL A 154 -15.55 1.52 18.74
N ARG A 155 -15.57 2.38 17.72
CA ARG A 155 -16.79 2.79 17.02
C ARG A 155 -16.67 2.55 15.53
N THR A 156 -17.80 2.35 14.88
CA THR A 156 -17.87 2.38 13.41
C THR A 156 -18.23 3.79 12.93
N PRO A 157 -17.54 4.34 11.92
CA PRO A 157 -17.96 5.60 11.30
C PRO A 157 -19.26 5.46 10.49
N ILE A 158 -19.70 4.23 10.18
CA ILE A 158 -20.90 3.97 9.36
C ILE A 158 -22.16 4.49 10.06
N THR A 159 -22.27 4.26 11.37
CA THR A 159 -23.44 4.66 12.18
C THR A 159 -23.08 5.54 13.38
N GLY A 160 -21.80 5.61 13.75
CA GLY A 160 -21.32 6.22 15.00
C GLY A 160 -21.47 5.33 16.24
N ALA A 161 -22.09 4.14 16.10
CA ALA A 161 -22.33 3.22 17.19
C ALA A 161 -21.03 2.54 17.69
N PRO A 162 -20.98 2.17 18.99
CA PRO A 162 -19.89 1.33 19.49
C PRO A 162 -19.95 -0.06 18.85
N LEU A 163 -18.78 -0.58 18.45
CA LEU A 163 -18.59 -1.97 18.02
C LEU A 163 -18.26 -2.85 19.22
N VAL A 164 -17.19 -2.49 19.95
CA VAL A 164 -16.69 -3.25 21.11
C VAL A 164 -16.04 -2.31 22.15
N ARG A 165 -15.63 -2.85 23.29
CA ARG A 165 -14.94 -2.13 24.38
C ARG A 165 -13.65 -2.84 24.81
N LEU A 166 -12.52 -2.34 24.32
CA LEU A 166 -11.20 -2.91 24.56
C LEU A 166 -10.57 -2.38 25.85
N GLN A 167 -9.58 -3.12 26.34
CA GLN A 167 -8.63 -2.62 27.32
C GLN A 167 -7.47 -1.94 26.56
N ALA A 168 -7.17 -0.68 26.92
CA ALA A 168 -6.01 0.01 26.37
C ALA A 168 -4.72 -0.57 26.96
N THR A 169 -3.68 -0.70 26.13
CA THR A 169 -2.37 -1.17 26.56
C THR A 169 -1.77 -0.18 27.56
N ARG A 170 -1.46 -0.68 28.75
CA ARG A 170 -0.81 0.10 29.81
C ARG A 170 0.69 0.23 29.54
N SER A 171 1.32 1.26 30.08
CA SER A 171 2.76 1.50 29.86
C SER A 171 3.64 0.31 30.26
N VAL A 172 3.29 -0.42 31.33
CA VAL A 172 4.01 -1.63 31.77
C VAL A 172 3.87 -2.79 30.76
N GLU A 173 2.73 -2.92 30.10
CA GLU A 173 2.49 -3.93 29.07
C GLU A 173 3.22 -3.57 27.79
N ALA A 174 3.24 -2.28 27.42
CA ALA A 174 4.00 -1.79 26.29
C ALA A 174 5.52 -1.97 26.48
N GLU A 175 6.04 -1.69 27.67
CA GLU A 175 7.44 -1.96 28.02
C GLU A 175 7.78 -3.44 27.87
N ALA A 176 6.92 -4.33 28.40
CA ALA A 176 7.10 -5.78 28.27
C ALA A 176 7.05 -6.26 26.81
N ALA A 177 6.16 -5.68 25.99
CA ALA A 177 6.05 -5.98 24.57
C ALA A 177 7.32 -5.55 23.80
N ILE A 178 7.81 -4.34 24.03
CA ILE A 178 9.06 -3.86 23.40
C ILE A 178 10.24 -4.75 23.83
N ALA A 179 10.30 -5.16 25.10
CA ALA A 179 11.33 -6.07 25.59
C ALA A 179 11.28 -7.44 24.90
N ARG A 180 10.08 -8.03 24.73
CA ARG A 180 9.90 -9.29 23.98
C ARG A 180 10.34 -9.15 22.53
N ALA A 181 9.92 -8.08 21.84
CA ALA A 181 10.32 -7.84 20.46
C ALA A 181 11.83 -7.65 20.31
N SER A 182 12.47 -6.95 21.25
CA SER A 182 13.92 -6.78 21.29
C SER A 182 14.66 -8.10 21.53
N HIS A 183 14.11 -8.99 22.36
CA HIS A 183 14.68 -10.31 22.60
C HIS A 183 14.54 -11.23 21.38
N ALA A 184 13.34 -11.26 20.78
CA ALA A 184 13.05 -12.03 19.57
C ALA A 184 13.95 -11.64 18.39
N TYR A 185 14.27 -10.35 18.26
CA TYR A 185 15.18 -9.84 17.24
C TYR A 185 16.57 -10.49 17.29
N LEU A 186 17.10 -10.79 18.50
CA LEU A 186 18.42 -11.39 18.64
C LEU A 186 18.51 -12.78 17.99
N TYR A 187 17.42 -13.54 18.05
CA TYR A 187 17.26 -14.80 17.32
C TYR A 187 16.97 -14.54 15.83
N TRP A 188 15.92 -13.77 15.55
CA TRP A 188 15.37 -13.59 14.20
C TRP A 188 16.39 -13.05 13.19
N ARG A 189 17.28 -12.14 13.62
CA ARG A 189 18.34 -11.57 12.77
C ARG A 189 19.33 -12.61 12.23
N THR A 190 19.41 -13.78 12.86
CA THR A 190 20.30 -14.89 12.45
C THR A 190 19.59 -15.96 11.63
N VAL A 191 18.25 -15.98 11.63
CA VAL A 191 17.45 -16.86 10.75
C VAL A 191 17.70 -16.45 9.30
N PRO A 192 18.09 -17.35 8.38
CA PRO A 192 18.39 -16.97 7.00
C PRO A 192 17.21 -16.26 6.32
N ALA A 193 17.49 -15.17 5.58
CA ALA A 193 16.45 -14.36 4.94
C ALA A 193 15.43 -15.19 4.12
N PRO A 194 15.82 -16.21 3.33
CA PRO A 194 14.85 -17.04 2.61
C PRO A 194 13.89 -17.84 3.51
N VAL A 195 14.32 -18.20 4.73
CA VAL A 195 13.45 -18.87 5.72
C VAL A 195 12.45 -17.87 6.29
N ARG A 196 12.89 -16.63 6.56
CA ARG A 196 12.00 -15.52 6.95
C ARG A 196 10.97 -15.23 5.87
N GLY A 197 11.38 -15.21 4.60
CA GLY A 197 10.49 -15.05 3.45
C GLY A 197 9.44 -16.17 3.32
N THR A 198 9.74 -17.38 3.78
CA THR A 198 8.77 -18.50 3.79
C THR A 198 7.62 -18.24 4.76
N LEU A 199 7.91 -17.62 5.92
CA LEU A 199 6.87 -17.19 6.88
C LEU A 199 5.98 -16.12 6.27
N VAL A 200 6.58 -15.08 5.67
CA VAL A 200 5.82 -13.98 5.05
C VAL A 200 4.94 -14.49 3.90
N ARG A 201 5.45 -15.42 3.07
CA ARG A 201 4.65 -16.09 2.04
C ARG A 201 3.50 -16.92 2.61
N ARG A 202 3.67 -17.60 3.74
CA ARG A 202 2.58 -18.31 4.43
C ARG A 202 1.54 -17.34 4.98
N TYR A 203 1.97 -16.17 5.44
CA TYR A 203 1.04 -15.15 5.88
C TYR A 203 0.17 -14.63 4.73
N ALA A 204 0.74 -14.48 3.52
CA ALA A 204 -0.03 -14.19 2.31
C ALA A 204 -1.14 -15.24 2.05
N ASP A 205 -0.84 -16.54 2.20
CA ASP A 205 -1.86 -17.60 2.06
C ASP A 205 -2.97 -17.46 3.12
N THR A 206 -2.62 -17.10 4.35
CA THR A 206 -3.59 -16.87 5.42
C THR A 206 -4.47 -15.67 5.10
N LEU A 207 -3.88 -14.55 4.67
CA LEU A 207 -4.62 -13.37 4.22
C LEU A 207 -5.56 -13.69 3.05
N HIS A 208 -5.13 -14.50 2.09
CA HIS A 208 -5.99 -14.97 0.99
C HIS A 208 -7.24 -15.70 1.50
N LYS A 209 -7.09 -16.59 2.49
CA LYS A 209 -8.22 -17.36 3.06
C LYS A 209 -9.23 -16.47 3.79
N HIS A 210 -8.75 -15.40 4.41
CA HIS A 210 -9.55 -14.50 5.25
C HIS A 210 -9.84 -13.14 4.59
N LYS A 211 -9.59 -13.00 3.29
CA LYS A 211 -9.64 -11.72 2.57
C LYS A 211 -10.97 -11.00 2.74
N THR A 212 -12.07 -11.72 2.54
CA THR A 212 -13.42 -11.15 2.61
C THR A 212 -13.77 -10.69 4.02
N GLN A 213 -13.45 -11.50 5.03
CA GLN A 213 -13.74 -11.20 6.44
C GLN A 213 -12.91 -10.00 6.92
N LEU A 214 -11.64 -9.94 6.55
CA LEU A 214 -10.79 -8.81 6.92
C LEU A 214 -11.24 -7.52 6.21
N ALA A 215 -11.65 -7.60 4.93
CA ALA A 215 -12.21 -6.46 4.20
C ALA A 215 -13.54 -5.96 4.80
N GLU A 216 -14.39 -6.88 5.27
CA GLU A 216 -15.61 -6.53 6.00
C GLU A 216 -15.29 -5.76 7.29
N LEU A 217 -14.30 -6.22 8.06
CA LEU A 217 -13.85 -5.52 9.27
C LEU A 217 -13.26 -4.14 8.97
N ILE A 218 -12.42 -4.03 7.93
CA ILE A 218 -11.87 -2.74 7.48
C ILE A 218 -12.99 -1.78 7.09
N THR A 219 -14.02 -2.26 6.39
CA THR A 219 -15.20 -1.47 6.04
C THR A 219 -15.89 -0.95 7.30
N LEU A 220 -16.10 -1.83 8.29
CA LEU A 220 -16.75 -1.48 9.55
C LEU A 220 -15.98 -0.45 10.37
N GLU A 221 -14.64 -0.50 10.43
CA GLU A 221 -13.86 0.44 11.24
C GLU A 221 -13.43 1.72 10.52
N SER A 222 -13.19 1.66 9.20
CA SER A 222 -12.69 2.82 8.44
C SER A 222 -13.77 3.54 7.61
N GLY A 223 -14.90 2.88 7.35
CA GLY A 223 -16.01 3.44 6.57
C GLY A 223 -15.78 3.47 5.05
N LYS A 224 -14.67 2.92 4.54
CA LYS A 224 -14.47 2.77 3.10
C LYS A 224 -15.40 1.72 2.52
N ILE A 225 -15.71 1.81 1.22
CA ILE A 225 -16.56 0.83 0.54
C ILE A 225 -15.89 -0.55 0.50
N HIS A 226 -16.69 -1.61 0.47
CA HIS A 226 -16.20 -2.98 0.57
C HIS A 226 -15.17 -3.33 -0.51
N GLU A 227 -15.34 -2.83 -1.73
CA GLU A 227 -14.41 -3.05 -2.84
C GLU A 227 -13.03 -2.42 -2.57
N GLU A 228 -12.98 -1.24 -1.96
CA GLU A 228 -11.71 -0.63 -1.54
C GLU A 228 -11.06 -1.40 -0.40
N ALA A 229 -11.85 -1.94 0.53
CA ALA A 229 -11.34 -2.79 1.60
C ALA A 229 -10.79 -4.12 1.07
N LEU A 230 -11.45 -4.73 0.08
CA LEU A 230 -10.92 -5.90 -0.62
C LEU A 230 -9.62 -5.59 -1.37
N GLY A 231 -9.52 -4.39 -1.95
CA GLY A 231 -8.29 -3.88 -2.56
C GLY A 231 -7.17 -3.75 -1.52
N GLU A 232 -7.45 -3.15 -0.37
CA GLU A 232 -6.47 -2.98 0.70
C GLU A 232 -5.92 -4.32 1.21
N VAL A 233 -6.78 -5.32 1.43
CA VAL A 233 -6.29 -6.66 1.82
C VAL A 233 -5.50 -7.32 0.69
N GLN A 234 -5.82 -7.03 -0.57
CA GLN A 234 -5.00 -7.50 -1.70
C GLN A 234 -3.62 -6.86 -1.68
N GLU A 235 -3.50 -5.56 -1.37
CA GLU A 235 -2.19 -4.92 -1.24
C GLU A 235 -1.32 -5.55 -0.13
N MET A 236 -1.94 -6.02 0.97
CA MET A 236 -1.23 -6.78 2.01
C MET A 236 -0.69 -8.11 1.49
N ILE A 237 -1.47 -8.81 0.67
CA ILE A 237 -1.07 -10.08 0.06
C ILE A 237 0.07 -9.83 -0.92
N ASP A 238 -0.09 -8.85 -1.81
CA ASP A 238 0.86 -8.53 -2.87
C ASP A 238 2.22 -8.11 -2.29
N ILE A 239 2.25 -7.32 -1.21
CA ILE A 239 3.51 -6.96 -0.56
C ILE A 239 4.17 -8.13 0.16
N CYS A 240 3.39 -9.08 0.69
CA CYS A 240 3.95 -10.29 1.29
C CYS A 240 4.63 -11.15 0.21
N GLU A 241 4.03 -11.27 -0.96
CA GLU A 241 4.63 -11.97 -2.10
C GLU A 241 5.88 -11.26 -2.62
N PHE A 242 5.84 -9.93 -2.76
CA PHE A 242 7.00 -9.12 -3.11
C PHE A 242 8.15 -9.29 -2.10
N ALA A 243 7.85 -9.18 -0.80
CA ALA A 243 8.83 -9.35 0.27
C ALA A 243 9.42 -10.77 0.30
N ALA A 244 8.62 -11.80 0.02
CA ALA A 244 9.11 -13.17 -0.12
C ALA A 244 10.13 -13.29 -1.27
N GLY A 245 9.93 -12.58 -2.38
CA GLY A 245 10.93 -12.42 -3.44
C GLY A 245 12.20 -11.69 -2.96
N LEU A 246 12.04 -10.54 -2.30
CA LEU A 246 13.14 -9.75 -1.73
C LEU A 246 14.01 -10.55 -0.76
N SER A 247 13.46 -11.54 -0.08
CA SER A 247 14.19 -12.39 0.88
C SER A 247 15.40 -13.14 0.29
N ARG A 248 15.50 -13.22 -1.05
CA ARG A 248 16.64 -13.79 -1.80
C ARG A 248 17.50 -12.73 -2.50
N GLN A 249 17.16 -11.45 -2.34
CA GLN A 249 17.84 -10.34 -2.96
C GLN A 249 18.70 -9.61 -1.92
N LEU A 250 18.07 -8.72 -1.12
CA LEU A 250 18.71 -7.83 -0.13
C LEU A 250 20.13 -7.43 -0.53
N HIS A 251 20.26 -6.97 -1.78
CA HIS A 251 21.54 -6.90 -2.47
C HIS A 251 22.46 -5.84 -1.87
N GLY A 252 23.67 -6.27 -1.50
CA GLY A 252 24.81 -5.39 -1.25
C GLY A 252 25.59 -5.08 -2.53
N LEU A 253 26.86 -4.73 -2.39
CA LEU A 253 27.76 -4.47 -3.52
C LEU A 253 29.10 -5.18 -3.31
N THR A 254 29.75 -5.54 -4.41
CA THR A 254 31.18 -5.86 -4.43
C THR A 254 31.89 -4.73 -5.16
N ILE A 255 32.95 -4.19 -4.57
CA ILE A 255 33.61 -2.96 -5.02
C ILE A 255 35.11 -3.25 -5.19
N THR A 256 35.69 -2.76 -6.28
CA THR A 256 37.13 -2.89 -6.53
C THR A 256 37.92 -2.11 -5.49
N SER A 257 38.94 -2.73 -4.90
CA SER A 257 39.87 -2.04 -3.99
C SER A 257 41.00 -1.38 -4.77
N GLU A 258 41.40 -0.18 -4.37
CA GLU A 258 42.64 0.47 -4.81
C GLU A 258 43.90 -0.21 -4.23
N ARG A 259 43.73 -1.04 -3.18
CA ARG A 259 44.83 -1.67 -2.44
C ARG A 259 45.09 -3.08 -2.98
N PRO A 260 46.31 -3.43 -3.40
CA PRO A 260 46.64 -4.79 -3.81
C PRO A 260 46.32 -5.82 -2.72
N GLY A 261 45.78 -6.97 -3.13
CA GLY A 261 45.42 -8.06 -2.22
C GLY A 261 44.27 -7.74 -1.24
N HIS A 262 43.51 -6.67 -1.48
CA HIS A 262 42.32 -6.33 -0.71
C HIS A 262 41.03 -6.49 -1.52
N ARG A 263 39.94 -6.81 -0.83
CA ARG A 263 38.58 -6.83 -1.37
C ARG A 263 37.68 -5.90 -0.57
N ILE A 264 36.86 -5.10 -1.24
CA ILE A 264 35.84 -4.25 -0.60
C ILE A 264 34.45 -4.79 -0.95
N GLN A 265 33.56 -4.82 0.03
CA GLN A 265 32.15 -5.15 -0.16
C GLN A 265 31.26 -4.29 0.73
N GLU A 266 30.04 -4.06 0.27
CA GLU A 266 28.96 -3.48 1.05
C GLU A 266 27.97 -4.58 1.40
N LEU A 267 27.63 -4.69 2.69
CA LEU A 267 26.68 -5.65 3.24
C LEU A 267 25.50 -4.93 3.89
N TRP A 268 24.36 -5.61 3.94
CA TRP A 268 23.18 -5.17 4.65
C TRP A 268 22.85 -6.12 5.79
N HIS A 269 22.57 -5.56 6.97
CA HIS A 269 22.23 -6.33 8.16
C HIS A 269 20.92 -5.84 8.80
N PRO A 270 20.16 -6.72 9.47
CA PRO A 270 18.93 -6.35 10.18
C PRO A 270 19.15 -5.17 11.14
N ALA A 271 18.23 -4.21 11.18
CA ALA A 271 18.37 -2.99 11.99
C ALA A 271 18.01 -3.19 13.47
N GLY A 272 16.95 -3.92 13.80
CA GLY A 272 16.46 -4.04 15.18
C GLY A 272 14.95 -4.21 15.30
N VAL A 273 14.37 -3.63 16.34
CA VAL A 273 12.91 -3.51 16.46
C VAL A 273 12.43 -2.35 15.59
N VAL A 274 11.42 -2.59 14.77
CA VAL A 274 10.72 -1.60 13.96
C VAL A 274 9.43 -1.22 14.67
N GLY A 275 9.32 0.04 15.09
CA GLY A 275 8.08 0.62 15.58
C GLY A 275 7.24 1.08 14.39
N ILE A 276 5.97 0.71 14.34
CA ILE A 276 5.03 1.14 13.30
C ILE A 276 3.90 1.92 13.95
N ILE A 277 3.63 3.14 13.47
CA ILE A 277 2.46 3.94 13.82
C ILE A 277 1.65 4.13 12.55
N SER A 278 0.43 3.58 12.50
CA SER A 278 -0.44 3.66 11.31
C SER A 278 -1.69 4.52 11.54
N ALA A 279 -2.20 5.09 10.45
CA ALA A 279 -3.41 5.90 10.42
C ALA A 279 -4.68 5.04 10.25
N PHE A 280 -5.85 5.67 10.39
CA PHE A 280 -7.16 4.99 10.33
C PHE A 280 -7.61 4.63 8.91
N ASN A 281 -7.11 5.34 7.91
CA ASN A 281 -7.66 5.33 6.56
C ASN A 281 -7.16 4.17 5.71
N PHE A 282 -5.97 3.65 5.99
CA PHE A 282 -5.45 2.37 5.48
C PHE A 282 -4.96 1.55 6.68
N PRO A 283 -5.90 1.03 7.50
CA PRO A 283 -5.58 0.44 8.79
C PRO A 283 -4.81 -0.89 8.68
N ALA A 284 -4.74 -1.50 7.49
CA ALA A 284 -4.10 -2.79 7.28
C ALA A 284 -2.90 -2.72 6.29
N ALA A 285 -3.06 -2.06 5.14
CA ALA A 285 -2.02 -2.08 4.08
C ALA A 285 -0.71 -1.41 4.50
N VAL A 286 -0.76 -0.22 5.11
CA VAL A 286 0.44 0.52 5.56
C VAL A 286 1.25 -0.31 6.56
N TRP A 287 0.57 -0.98 7.50
CA TRP A 287 1.24 -1.90 8.42
C TRP A 287 1.85 -3.08 7.68
N ALA A 288 1.12 -3.70 6.76
CA ALA A 288 1.62 -4.85 6.00
C ALA A 288 2.85 -4.48 5.15
N TRP A 289 2.89 -3.27 4.56
CA TRP A 289 4.05 -2.79 3.83
C TRP A 289 5.31 -2.77 4.68
N ASN A 290 5.20 -2.21 5.87
CA ASN A 290 6.29 -2.12 6.82
C ASN A 290 6.67 -3.49 7.40
N ALA A 291 5.68 -4.26 7.86
CA ALA A 291 5.89 -5.51 8.56
C ALA A 291 6.47 -6.60 7.65
N ALA A 292 5.95 -6.75 6.42
CA ALA A 292 6.47 -7.72 5.46
C ALA A 292 7.95 -7.45 5.15
N LEU A 293 8.31 -6.18 4.88
CA LEU A 293 9.70 -5.77 4.64
C LEU A 293 10.58 -5.97 5.88
N ALA A 294 10.13 -5.52 7.05
CA ALA A 294 10.86 -5.67 8.32
C ALA A 294 11.17 -7.14 8.62
N TRP A 295 10.18 -8.03 8.54
CA TRP A 295 10.38 -9.44 8.83
C TRP A 295 11.36 -10.11 7.86
N VAL A 296 11.28 -9.84 6.54
CA VAL A 296 12.26 -10.40 5.60
C VAL A 296 13.64 -9.76 5.75
N CYS A 297 13.72 -8.51 6.19
CA CYS A 297 14.96 -7.82 6.55
C CYS A 297 15.58 -8.36 7.85
N GLY A 298 14.85 -9.13 8.64
CA GLY A 298 15.32 -9.77 9.88
C GLY A 298 15.03 -8.98 11.15
N ASP A 299 14.08 -8.06 11.07
CA ASP A 299 13.61 -7.21 12.16
C ASP A 299 12.35 -7.78 12.82
N THR A 300 12.04 -7.28 14.01
CA THR A 300 10.78 -7.53 14.73
C THR A 300 9.91 -6.28 14.75
N VAL A 301 8.61 -6.43 14.97
CA VAL A 301 7.65 -5.35 14.82
C VAL A 301 6.91 -5.06 16.13
N VAL A 302 6.83 -3.77 16.50
CA VAL A 302 5.90 -3.26 17.52
C VAL A 302 4.98 -2.24 16.87
N TRP A 303 3.69 -2.56 16.79
CA TRP A 303 2.70 -1.79 16.05
C TRP A 303 1.74 -1.06 16.99
N LYS A 304 1.66 0.27 16.88
CA LYS A 304 0.59 1.09 17.44
C LYS A 304 -0.38 1.53 16.33
N PRO A 305 -1.51 0.83 16.12
CA PRO A 305 -2.52 1.25 15.17
C PRO A 305 -3.22 2.54 15.62
N SER A 306 -3.96 3.19 14.71
CA SER A 306 -4.86 4.27 15.08
C SER A 306 -5.86 3.81 16.13
N GLU A 307 -6.13 4.67 17.11
CA GLU A 307 -7.22 4.50 18.08
C GLU A 307 -8.61 4.32 17.46
N ARG A 308 -8.76 4.68 16.17
CA ARG A 308 -10.03 4.56 15.44
C ARG A 308 -10.22 3.18 14.79
N THR A 309 -9.15 2.40 14.59
CA THR A 309 -9.19 1.13 13.85
C THR A 309 -8.38 -0.01 14.52
N PRO A 310 -8.51 -0.24 15.85
CA PRO A 310 -7.72 -1.26 16.54
C PRO A 310 -8.15 -2.70 16.22
N LEU A 311 -9.40 -2.97 15.81
CA LEU A 311 -9.85 -4.35 15.59
C LEU A 311 -9.21 -4.96 14.35
N THR A 312 -9.05 -4.18 13.29
CA THR A 312 -8.33 -4.55 12.07
C THR A 312 -6.91 -4.97 12.43
N ALA A 313 -6.25 -4.21 13.32
CA ALA A 313 -4.90 -4.52 13.77
C ALA A 313 -4.82 -5.81 14.58
N LEU A 314 -5.75 -6.00 15.53
CA LEU A 314 -5.84 -7.21 16.31
C LEU A 314 -6.16 -8.43 15.44
N ALA A 315 -7.03 -8.29 14.44
CA ALA A 315 -7.33 -9.35 13.47
C ALA A 315 -6.08 -9.71 12.63
N CYS A 316 -5.37 -8.71 12.10
CA CYS A 316 -4.12 -8.94 11.37
C CYS A 316 -3.08 -9.69 12.23
N ALA A 317 -2.94 -9.31 13.50
CA ALA A 317 -2.04 -9.95 14.44
C ALA A 317 -2.48 -11.37 14.82
N SER A 318 -3.78 -11.62 14.97
CA SER A 318 -4.31 -12.96 15.23
C SER A 318 -4.04 -13.91 14.05
N LEU A 319 -4.33 -13.47 12.82
CA LEU A 319 -4.01 -14.23 11.60
C LEU A 319 -2.49 -14.49 11.45
N PHE A 320 -1.65 -13.54 11.87
CA PHE A 320 -0.20 -13.72 11.87
C PHE A 320 0.22 -14.75 12.94
N SER A 321 -0.36 -14.68 14.13
CA SER A 321 -0.12 -15.65 15.21
C SER A 321 -0.49 -17.07 14.78
N ASP A 322 -1.65 -17.25 14.15
CA ASP A 322 -2.09 -18.55 13.59
C ASP A 322 -1.10 -19.06 12.52
N THR A 323 -0.59 -18.16 11.69
CA THR A 323 0.43 -18.49 10.69
C THR A 323 1.72 -18.97 11.35
N CYS A 324 2.21 -18.27 12.38
CA CYS A 324 3.39 -18.65 13.15
C CYS A 324 3.22 -20.02 13.83
N ALA A 325 2.08 -20.23 14.49
CA ALA A 325 1.75 -21.51 15.14
C ALA A 325 1.75 -22.69 14.16
N SER A 326 1.35 -22.48 12.91
CA SER A 326 1.35 -23.51 11.86
C SER A 326 2.75 -23.87 11.33
N GLN A 327 3.77 -23.04 11.57
CA GLN A 327 5.12 -23.21 11.05
C GLN A 327 6.09 -23.86 12.06
N GLY A 328 5.79 -23.82 13.36
CA GLY A 328 6.69 -24.30 14.42
C GLY A 328 7.59 -23.18 14.92
N ASP A 329 8.90 -23.41 14.99
CA ASP A 329 9.96 -22.56 15.60
C ASP A 329 9.99 -21.07 15.16
N VAL A 330 8.96 -20.31 15.52
CA VAL A 330 8.88 -18.85 15.38
C VAL A 330 8.88 -18.27 16.79
N CYS A 331 9.85 -17.39 17.06
CA CYS A 331 10.00 -16.80 18.38
C CYS A 331 8.80 -15.87 18.70
N GLU A 332 8.27 -15.97 19.92
CA GLU A 332 7.33 -14.99 20.46
C GLU A 332 7.92 -13.58 20.40
N GLY A 333 7.11 -12.56 20.13
CA GLY A 333 7.56 -11.17 20.03
C GLY A 333 7.98 -10.72 18.62
N LEU A 334 7.77 -11.54 17.58
CA LEU A 334 7.99 -11.12 16.20
C LEU A 334 7.02 -10.01 15.75
N LEU A 335 5.82 -9.98 16.36
CA LEU A 335 4.81 -8.94 16.24
C LEU A 335 4.18 -8.67 17.61
N GLU A 336 4.15 -7.42 18.03
CA GLU A 336 3.43 -6.94 19.19
C GLU A 336 2.49 -5.80 18.78
N VAL A 337 1.25 -5.79 19.29
CA VAL A 337 0.27 -4.73 19.00
C VAL A 337 -0.06 -3.96 20.27
N LEU A 338 0.04 -2.63 20.21
CA LEU A 338 -0.21 -1.72 21.32
C LEU A 338 -1.46 -0.88 21.04
N VAL A 339 -2.58 -1.21 21.68
CA VAL A 339 -3.85 -0.50 21.51
C VAL A 339 -3.91 0.68 22.46
N GLY A 340 -3.85 1.89 21.93
CA GLY A 340 -3.98 3.12 22.72
C GLY A 340 -3.56 4.35 21.95
N GLY A 341 -3.52 5.49 22.64
CA GLY A 341 -3.32 6.80 22.01
C GLY A 341 -1.87 7.29 21.98
N ARG A 342 -1.76 8.62 22.08
CA ARG A 342 -0.51 9.39 21.96
C ARG A 342 0.63 8.93 22.86
N SER A 343 0.36 8.55 24.11
CA SER A 343 1.40 8.14 25.06
C SER A 343 2.22 6.93 24.58
N LEU A 344 1.58 5.99 23.88
CA LEU A 344 2.26 4.83 23.29
C LEU A 344 3.09 5.22 22.07
N ALA A 345 2.62 6.16 21.25
CA ALA A 345 3.41 6.71 20.14
C ALA A 345 4.67 7.43 20.65
N GLU A 346 4.55 8.22 21.71
CA GLU A 346 5.68 8.89 22.37
C GLU A 346 6.66 7.89 22.99
N LEU A 347 6.16 6.80 23.57
CA LEU A 347 7.00 5.71 24.08
C LEU A 347 7.83 5.10 22.94
N LEU A 348 7.21 4.68 21.83
CA LEU A 348 7.92 4.13 20.67
C LEU A 348 8.92 5.13 20.07
N ALA A 349 8.58 6.42 20.06
CA ALA A 349 9.45 7.47 19.55
C ALA A 349 10.66 7.76 20.44
N THR A 350 10.58 7.51 21.75
CA THR A 350 11.67 7.81 22.71
C THR A 350 12.51 6.58 23.07
N ASP A 351 11.99 5.38 22.88
CA ASP A 351 12.67 4.15 23.25
C ASP A 351 13.88 3.85 22.34
N LYS A 352 15.04 3.59 22.95
CA LYS A 352 16.29 3.32 22.23
C LYS A 352 16.36 1.94 21.59
N ARG A 353 15.49 1.00 21.98
CA ARG A 353 15.40 -0.35 21.38
C ARG A 353 14.71 -0.32 20.02
N ILE A 354 13.90 0.71 19.75
CA ILE A 354 13.26 0.94 18.46
C ILE A 354 14.30 1.51 17.49
N ALA A 355 14.88 0.67 16.64
CA ALA A 355 15.92 1.05 15.70
C ALA A 355 15.39 1.92 14.55
N VAL A 356 14.19 1.58 14.07
CA VAL A 356 13.47 2.30 13.01
C VAL A 356 12.06 2.57 13.48
N LEU A 357 11.59 3.81 13.32
CA LEU A 357 10.19 4.18 13.53
C LEU A 357 9.58 4.54 12.17
N SER A 358 8.67 3.71 11.66
CA SER A 358 7.77 4.13 10.58
C SER A 358 6.52 4.77 11.18
N ALA A 359 6.22 5.99 10.76
CA ALA A 359 5.07 6.75 11.25
C ALA A 359 4.29 7.37 10.08
N THR A 360 3.05 6.93 9.94
CA THR A 360 2.10 7.42 8.94
C THR A 360 1.02 8.25 9.60
N GLY A 361 0.78 9.47 9.12
CA GLY A 361 -0.24 10.36 9.71
C GLY A 361 -0.19 11.79 9.18
N SER A 362 -0.63 12.76 9.99
CA SER A 362 -0.63 14.17 9.58
C SER A 362 0.78 14.78 9.57
N CYS A 363 0.97 15.85 8.79
CA CYS A 363 2.21 16.64 8.81
C CYS A 363 2.55 17.14 10.22
N GLU A 364 1.54 17.54 11.00
CA GLU A 364 1.68 17.97 12.40
C GLU A 364 2.26 16.86 13.30
N MET A 365 1.81 15.61 13.10
CA MET A 365 2.35 14.45 13.81
C MET A 365 3.83 14.24 13.46
N GLY A 366 4.18 14.32 12.18
CA GLY A 366 5.56 14.22 11.71
C GLY A 366 6.49 15.26 12.31
N GLN A 367 6.07 16.52 12.29
CA GLN A 367 6.81 17.64 12.91
C GLN A 367 7.04 17.44 14.41
N ALA A 368 6.09 16.80 15.11
CA ALA A 368 6.24 16.47 16.53
C ALA A 368 7.17 15.28 16.78
N ILE A 369 7.09 14.22 15.97
CA ILE A 369 7.76 12.94 16.23
C ILE A 369 9.19 12.88 15.70
N ALA A 370 9.46 13.51 14.55
CA ALA A 370 10.77 13.45 13.90
C ALA A 370 11.91 13.98 14.80
N PRO A 371 11.77 15.14 15.48
CA PRO A 371 12.81 15.64 16.39
C PRO A 371 13.04 14.71 17.58
N VAL A 372 12.01 13.98 18.03
CA VAL A 372 12.11 13.03 19.15
C VAL A 372 12.99 11.84 18.75
N VAL A 373 12.73 11.25 17.59
CA VAL A 373 13.50 10.13 17.05
C VAL A 373 14.95 10.55 16.77
N ALA A 374 15.14 11.74 16.18
CA ALA A 374 16.45 12.30 15.89
C ALA A 374 17.30 12.53 17.15
N ARG A 375 16.70 13.02 18.26
CA ARG A 375 17.42 13.22 19.55
C ARG A 375 18.07 11.96 20.10
N ARG A 376 17.50 10.77 19.79
CA ARG A 376 18.08 9.48 20.17
C ARG A 376 18.85 8.79 19.03
N MET A 377 19.12 9.49 17.94
CA MET A 377 19.80 9.00 16.73
C MET A 377 19.10 7.78 16.10
N GLY A 378 17.77 7.70 16.22
CA GLY A 378 16.96 6.67 15.56
C GLY A 378 16.72 7.00 14.09
N LYS A 379 16.34 5.98 13.30
CA LYS A 379 15.85 6.18 11.94
C LYS A 379 14.35 6.41 11.94
N ALA A 380 13.88 7.30 11.07
CA ALA A 380 12.46 7.53 10.85
C ALA A 380 12.10 7.30 9.38
N ILE A 381 10.97 6.63 9.13
CA ILE A 381 10.29 6.59 7.84
C ILE A 381 9.00 7.38 8.05
N LEU A 382 8.88 8.55 7.43
CA LEU A 382 7.76 9.46 7.65
C LEU A 382 6.92 9.53 6.38
N GLU A 383 5.70 9.02 6.48
CA GLU A 383 4.68 9.07 5.43
C GLU A 383 3.54 9.96 5.88
N LEU A 384 3.66 11.25 5.58
CA LEU A 384 2.78 12.28 6.12
C LEU A 384 1.74 12.74 5.08
N GLY A 385 0.94 13.73 5.47
CA GLY A 385 -0.17 14.25 4.69
C GLY A 385 0.19 14.66 3.26
N GLY A 386 -0.82 14.60 2.38
CA GLY A 386 -0.68 14.94 0.96
C GLY A 386 -1.71 15.97 0.52
N ASN A 387 -1.27 16.97 -0.23
CA ASN A 387 -2.13 17.98 -0.84
C ASN A 387 -2.02 17.92 -2.37
N ASN A 388 -2.42 16.76 -2.89
CA ASN A 388 -2.09 16.30 -4.24
C ASN A 388 -2.85 17.09 -5.30
N ALA A 389 -2.17 17.38 -6.41
CA ALA A 389 -2.75 18.08 -7.54
C ALA A 389 -2.69 17.28 -8.83
N ALA A 390 -3.58 17.63 -9.76
CA ALA A 390 -3.51 17.21 -11.15
C ALA A 390 -3.57 18.45 -12.07
N ILE A 391 -2.67 18.51 -13.05
CA ILE A 391 -2.68 19.50 -14.12
C ILE A 391 -3.44 18.93 -15.32
N VAL A 392 -4.36 19.70 -15.90
CA VAL A 392 -5.11 19.30 -17.10
C VAL A 392 -4.80 20.28 -18.23
N THR A 393 -4.16 19.77 -19.27
CA THR A 393 -3.69 20.55 -20.43
C THR A 393 -4.75 20.63 -21.53
N PRO A 394 -4.64 21.57 -22.50
CA PRO A 394 -5.60 21.68 -23.60
C PRO A 394 -5.78 20.39 -24.42
N SER A 395 -4.73 19.56 -24.49
CA SER A 395 -4.71 18.34 -25.28
C SER A 395 -5.26 17.11 -24.52
N ALA A 396 -5.60 17.27 -23.24
CA ALA A 396 -6.04 16.18 -22.38
C ALA A 396 -7.27 15.44 -22.93
N ASP A 397 -7.28 14.12 -22.74
CA ASP A 397 -8.50 13.33 -22.94
C ASP A 397 -9.48 13.64 -21.79
N LEU A 398 -10.49 14.47 -22.06
CA LEU A 398 -11.42 14.91 -21.02
C LEU A 398 -12.27 13.76 -20.44
N ALA A 399 -12.53 12.70 -21.22
CA ALA A 399 -13.31 11.56 -20.73
C ALA A 399 -12.48 10.66 -19.79
N LEU A 400 -11.20 10.48 -20.08
CA LEU A 400 -10.27 9.85 -19.14
C LEU A 400 -10.08 10.72 -17.89
N THR A 401 -9.81 12.01 -18.09
CA THR A 401 -9.56 12.98 -17.02
C THR A 401 -10.74 13.04 -16.04
N GLU A 402 -11.98 13.16 -16.54
CA GLU A 402 -13.19 13.20 -15.71
C GLU A 402 -13.28 11.98 -14.77
N ARG A 403 -13.05 10.77 -15.29
CA ARG A 403 -13.11 9.53 -14.50
C ARG A 403 -12.00 9.48 -13.45
N ALA A 404 -10.78 9.85 -13.84
CA ALA A 404 -9.63 9.84 -12.94
C ALA A 404 -9.76 10.88 -11.82
N VAL A 405 -10.25 12.09 -12.16
CA VAL A 405 -10.53 13.16 -11.20
C VAL A 405 -11.64 12.75 -10.23
N LEU A 406 -12.74 12.19 -10.74
CA LEU A 406 -13.84 11.72 -9.89
C LEU A 406 -13.33 10.69 -8.89
N PHE A 407 -12.67 9.61 -9.36
CA PHE A 407 -12.14 8.58 -8.47
C PHE A 407 -11.13 9.12 -7.46
N GLY A 408 -10.17 9.95 -7.90
CA GLY A 408 -9.12 10.48 -7.06
C GLY A 408 -9.62 11.45 -5.98
N ALA A 409 -10.67 12.22 -6.26
CA ALA A 409 -11.19 13.23 -5.34
C ALA A 409 -12.26 12.68 -4.37
N VAL A 410 -13.16 11.81 -4.85
CA VAL A 410 -14.31 11.34 -4.04
C VAL A 410 -14.08 9.98 -3.38
N GLY A 411 -13.17 9.16 -3.93
CA GLY A 411 -12.84 7.84 -3.40
C GLY A 411 -12.44 7.91 -1.92
N THR A 412 -12.87 6.93 -1.14
CA THR A 412 -12.67 6.88 0.32
C THR A 412 -13.14 8.17 1.05
N ALA A 413 -14.15 8.86 0.51
CA ALA A 413 -14.59 10.17 1.00
C ALA A 413 -13.44 11.19 1.15
N GLY A 414 -12.46 11.17 0.23
CA GLY A 414 -11.33 12.11 0.25
C GLY A 414 -10.32 11.88 1.38
N GLN A 415 -10.40 10.72 2.05
CA GLN A 415 -9.57 10.36 3.20
C GLN A 415 -8.39 9.46 2.80
N ARG A 416 -7.85 9.60 1.59
CA ARG A 416 -6.55 9.01 1.22
C ARG A 416 -5.47 10.07 1.38
N CYS A 417 -4.26 9.66 1.77
CA CYS A 417 -3.10 10.57 1.70
C CYS A 417 -2.88 11.04 0.25
N THR A 418 -3.22 10.19 -0.74
CA THR A 418 -3.13 10.46 -2.18
C THR A 418 -4.41 11.04 -2.80
N SER A 419 -5.41 11.45 -2.00
CA SER A 419 -6.64 12.04 -2.54
C SER A 419 -6.33 13.29 -3.36
N LEU A 420 -6.97 13.43 -4.52
CA LEU A 420 -6.85 14.61 -5.36
C LEU A 420 -7.60 15.77 -4.71
N ARG A 421 -6.88 16.82 -4.32
CA ARG A 421 -7.46 17.99 -3.62
C ARG A 421 -7.44 19.25 -4.47
N ARG A 422 -6.52 19.33 -5.45
CA ARG A 422 -6.37 20.50 -6.33
C ARG A 422 -6.37 20.06 -7.79
N LEU A 423 -7.17 20.70 -8.63
CA LEU A 423 -7.20 20.49 -10.07
C LEU A 423 -6.84 21.81 -10.76
N ILE A 424 -5.74 21.80 -11.49
CA ILE A 424 -5.18 22.99 -12.16
C ILE A 424 -5.43 22.83 -13.65
N VAL A 425 -6.42 23.56 -14.19
CA VAL A 425 -6.97 23.32 -15.53
C VAL A 425 -6.67 24.50 -16.44
N HIS A 426 -6.24 24.21 -17.67
CA HIS A 426 -5.95 25.25 -18.63
C HIS A 426 -7.23 26.03 -19.00
N ASP A 427 -7.12 27.35 -19.09
CA ASP A 427 -8.23 28.28 -19.32
C ASP A 427 -9.15 27.86 -20.49
N ALA A 428 -8.55 27.42 -21.60
CA ALA A 428 -9.26 26.98 -22.82
C ALA A 428 -10.26 25.82 -22.63
N ILE A 429 -10.08 24.97 -21.60
CA ILE A 429 -10.94 23.80 -21.35
C ILE A 429 -11.58 23.83 -19.96
N HIS A 430 -11.29 24.84 -19.15
CA HIS A 430 -11.71 24.92 -17.75
C HIS A 430 -13.23 24.83 -17.59
N ASP A 431 -13.98 25.70 -18.27
CA ASP A 431 -15.45 25.73 -18.14
C ASP A 431 -16.10 24.41 -18.59
N THR A 432 -15.58 23.83 -19.68
CA THR A 432 -16.05 22.54 -20.18
C THR A 432 -15.82 21.42 -19.17
N LEU A 433 -14.62 21.32 -18.60
CA LEU A 433 -14.32 20.30 -17.62
C LEU A 433 -15.08 20.52 -16.30
N ARG A 434 -15.18 21.77 -15.83
CA ARG A 434 -15.97 22.13 -14.64
C ARG A 434 -17.40 21.60 -14.77
N ASP A 435 -18.08 21.89 -15.87
CA ASP A 435 -19.49 21.53 -16.02
C ASP A 435 -19.69 20.01 -16.13
N ARG A 436 -18.73 19.30 -16.75
CA ARG A 436 -18.70 17.82 -16.75
C ARG A 436 -18.53 17.25 -15.34
N LEU A 437 -17.57 17.77 -14.58
CA LEU A 437 -17.33 17.35 -13.20
C LEU A 437 -18.54 17.63 -12.31
N ARG A 438 -19.18 18.81 -12.43
CA ARG A 438 -20.43 19.12 -11.72
C ARG A 438 -21.53 18.10 -12.00
N ALA A 439 -21.72 17.73 -13.27
CA ALA A 439 -22.71 16.72 -13.65
C ALA A 439 -22.34 15.32 -13.12
N ALA A 440 -21.06 14.97 -13.05
CA ALA A 440 -20.60 13.71 -12.48
C ALA A 440 -20.79 13.67 -10.94
N TRP A 441 -20.46 14.77 -10.24
CA TRP A 441 -20.60 14.90 -8.79
C TRP A 441 -22.04 14.66 -8.31
N GLN A 442 -23.02 15.14 -9.07
CA GLN A 442 -24.45 14.95 -8.77
C GLN A 442 -24.89 13.47 -8.82
N ARG A 443 -24.17 12.61 -9.54
CA ARG A 443 -24.49 11.18 -9.71
C ARG A 443 -23.81 10.28 -8.68
N VAL A 444 -22.85 10.81 -7.91
CA VAL A 444 -22.12 10.04 -6.90
C VAL A 444 -23.11 9.53 -5.85
N LYS A 445 -23.12 8.23 -5.57
CA LYS A 445 -23.95 7.69 -4.50
C LYS A 445 -23.18 7.73 -3.17
N VAL A 446 -23.59 8.63 -2.28
CA VAL A 446 -23.14 8.65 -0.87
C VAL A 446 -24.11 7.82 -0.05
N GLY A 447 -23.61 6.96 0.82
CA GLY A 447 -24.46 6.11 1.66
C GLY A 447 -23.68 5.08 2.46
N ASN A 448 -24.40 4.16 3.09
CA ASN A 448 -23.80 3.07 3.87
C ASN A 448 -22.85 2.23 2.98
N PRO A 449 -21.55 2.12 3.29
CA PRO A 449 -20.55 1.44 2.47
C PRO A 449 -20.73 -0.08 2.36
N LEU A 450 -21.64 -0.67 3.15
CA LEU A 450 -22.03 -2.08 3.06
C LEU A 450 -23.03 -2.35 1.93
N LEU A 451 -23.65 -1.31 1.36
CA LEU A 451 -24.67 -1.45 0.33
C LEU A 451 -24.07 -1.36 -1.07
N PRO A 452 -24.52 -2.20 -2.02
CA PRO A 452 -23.99 -2.20 -3.39
C PRO A 452 -24.24 -0.86 -4.10
N GLY A 453 -23.25 -0.48 -4.92
CA GLY A 453 -23.28 0.71 -5.76
C GLY A 453 -23.06 2.03 -5.00
N VAL A 454 -22.86 2.00 -3.68
CA VAL A 454 -22.36 3.17 -2.94
C VAL A 454 -20.91 3.41 -3.33
N LEU A 455 -20.57 4.68 -3.60
CA LEU A 455 -19.21 5.08 -4.01
C LEU A 455 -18.49 5.88 -2.93
N VAL A 456 -19.25 6.49 -2.01
CA VAL A 456 -18.71 7.36 -0.95
C VAL A 456 -19.36 7.00 0.38
N GLY A 457 -18.53 6.50 1.29
CA GLY A 457 -18.91 6.25 2.69
C GLY A 457 -18.85 7.52 3.55
N PRO A 458 -18.90 7.38 4.89
CA PRO A 458 -18.84 8.52 5.81
C PRO A 458 -17.42 9.08 5.96
N LEU A 459 -17.33 10.30 6.47
CA LEU A 459 -16.13 10.78 7.14
C LEU A 459 -15.92 10.00 8.45
N ILE A 460 -14.67 9.89 8.89
CA ILE A 460 -14.32 9.03 10.03
C ILE A 460 -14.95 9.46 11.36
N ASP A 461 -15.08 10.77 11.61
CA ASP A 461 -15.67 11.30 12.84
C ASP A 461 -16.10 12.78 12.71
N GLN A 462 -16.64 13.32 13.80
CA GLN A 462 -17.10 14.71 13.90
C GLN A 462 -16.00 15.72 13.60
N ARG A 463 -14.77 15.45 14.05
CA ARG A 463 -13.65 16.37 13.85
C ARG A 463 -13.34 16.52 12.35
N ALA A 464 -13.46 15.45 11.57
CA ALA A 464 -13.32 15.52 10.12
C ALA A 464 -14.46 16.33 9.47
N ASP A 465 -15.70 16.18 9.95
CA ASP A 465 -16.87 16.96 9.47
C ASP A 465 -16.74 18.46 9.78
N ASP A 466 -16.33 18.79 11.01
CA ASP A 466 -16.09 20.17 11.45
C ASP A 466 -14.96 20.82 10.64
N ALA A 467 -13.88 20.06 10.37
CA ALA A 467 -12.77 20.52 9.55
C ALA A 467 -13.19 20.77 8.10
N MET A 468 -14.01 19.86 7.52
CA MET A 468 -14.58 20.06 6.18
C MET A 468 -15.44 21.32 6.13
N SER A 469 -16.35 21.49 7.10
CA SER A 469 -17.24 22.65 7.17
C SER A 469 -16.45 23.96 7.31
N THR A 470 -15.40 23.97 8.14
CA THR A 470 -14.50 25.12 8.31
C THR A 470 -13.78 25.46 7.01
N ALA A 471 -13.28 24.45 6.29
CA ALA A 471 -12.57 24.67 5.03
C ALA A 471 -13.47 25.24 3.94
N LEU A 472 -14.71 24.76 3.82
CA LEU A 472 -15.67 25.27 2.85
C LEU A 472 -16.05 26.74 3.13
N LEU A 473 -16.32 27.09 4.39
CA LEU A 473 -16.59 28.48 4.77
C LEU A 473 -15.40 29.41 4.48
N ALA A 474 -14.17 28.95 4.75
CA ALA A 474 -12.97 29.70 4.45
C ALA A 474 -12.75 29.87 2.93
N ALA A 475 -13.09 28.86 2.14
CA ALA A 475 -13.01 28.93 0.68
C ALA A 475 -14.03 29.92 0.10
N GLU A 476 -15.27 29.92 0.58
CA GLU A 476 -16.29 30.90 0.19
C GLU A 476 -15.88 32.33 0.57
N ALA A 477 -15.36 32.52 1.80
CA ALA A 477 -14.86 33.82 2.26
C ALA A 477 -13.67 34.34 1.42
N ALA A 478 -12.89 33.42 0.82
CA ALA A 478 -11.81 33.73 -0.10
C ALA A 478 -12.28 33.95 -1.56
N GLY A 479 -13.60 33.99 -1.81
CA GLY A 479 -14.19 34.22 -3.13
C GLY A 479 -14.41 32.96 -3.97
N GLY A 480 -14.33 31.77 -3.35
CA GLY A 480 -14.61 30.50 -4.00
C GLY A 480 -16.11 30.26 -4.23
N ILE A 481 -16.43 29.54 -5.30
CA ILE A 481 -17.80 29.08 -5.60
C ILE A 481 -17.88 27.60 -5.25
N VAL A 482 -18.74 27.24 -4.30
CA VAL A 482 -18.87 25.88 -3.77
C VAL A 482 -20.08 25.15 -4.38
N TRP A 483 -19.87 23.92 -4.83
CA TRP A 483 -20.94 22.96 -5.14
C TRP A 483 -20.75 21.68 -4.32
N GLY A 484 -21.86 21.13 -3.82
CA GLY A 484 -21.81 19.98 -2.93
C GLY A 484 -21.37 20.37 -1.53
N GLY A 485 -20.78 19.42 -0.79
CA GLY A 485 -20.32 19.65 0.57
C GLY A 485 -21.40 19.56 1.63
N GLU A 486 -22.69 19.45 1.30
CA GLU A 486 -23.78 19.35 2.27
C GLU A 486 -23.82 18.00 3.01
N THR A 487 -24.43 18.00 4.20
CA THR A 487 -24.73 16.78 4.95
C THR A 487 -25.75 15.93 4.22
N VAL A 488 -25.48 14.62 4.16
CA VAL A 488 -26.37 13.62 3.55
C VAL A 488 -27.00 12.80 4.67
N ALA A 489 -28.33 12.84 4.79
CA ALA A 489 -29.03 11.95 5.70
C ALA A 489 -29.01 10.52 5.14
N VAL A 490 -28.51 9.57 5.93
CA VAL A 490 -28.50 8.14 5.60
C VAL A 490 -29.33 7.41 6.65
N GLU A 491 -30.31 6.63 6.20
CA GLU A 491 -31.23 5.89 7.07
C GLU A 491 -30.45 4.96 8.02
N GLY A 492 -30.85 4.94 9.30
CA GLY A 492 -30.20 4.14 10.34
C GLY A 492 -28.81 4.61 10.78
N CYS A 493 -28.33 5.76 10.27
CA CYS A 493 -26.94 6.22 10.47
C CYS A 493 -26.86 7.64 11.09
N SER A 494 -27.78 8.01 12.00
CA SER A 494 -27.88 9.37 12.54
C SER A 494 -26.69 9.83 13.40
N GLY A 495 -25.82 8.91 13.85
CA GLY A 495 -24.60 9.22 14.60
C GLY A 495 -23.34 9.35 13.74
N ALA A 496 -23.48 9.27 12.41
CA ALA A 496 -22.38 9.29 11.44
C ALA A 496 -22.35 10.58 10.61
N TYR A 497 -21.22 10.80 9.94
CA TYR A 497 -20.92 12.05 9.24
C TYR A 497 -20.79 11.82 7.74
N TYR A 498 -21.92 11.75 7.04
CA TYR A 498 -21.95 11.62 5.59
C TYR A 498 -22.01 12.99 4.92
N ARG A 499 -21.08 13.23 4.00
CA ARG A 499 -20.99 14.48 3.24
C ARG A 499 -20.99 14.23 1.75
N ARG A 500 -21.70 15.08 1.02
CA ARG A 500 -21.54 15.20 -0.43
C ARG A 500 -20.11 15.67 -0.71
N PRO A 501 -19.34 15.05 -1.62
CA PRO A 501 -18.08 15.62 -2.07
C PRO A 501 -18.28 17.06 -2.56
N ALA A 502 -17.36 17.94 -2.22
CA ALA A 502 -17.38 19.34 -2.63
C ALA A 502 -16.47 19.58 -3.84
N LEU A 503 -16.96 20.36 -4.79
CA LEU A 503 -16.17 20.95 -5.87
C LEU A 503 -16.18 22.46 -5.68
N VAL A 504 -15.01 23.08 -5.65
CA VAL A 504 -14.86 24.50 -5.32
C VAL A 504 -14.05 25.21 -6.39
N GLU A 505 -14.67 26.08 -7.19
CA GLU A 505 -13.94 26.95 -8.14
C GLU A 505 -13.33 28.12 -7.38
N MET A 506 -12.00 28.25 -7.44
CA MET A 506 -11.24 29.24 -6.68
C MET A 506 -10.62 30.29 -7.62
N PRO A 507 -10.64 31.59 -7.26
CA PRO A 507 -10.06 32.64 -8.10
C PRO A 507 -8.53 32.64 -8.11
N ALA A 508 -7.90 32.10 -7.06
CA ALA A 508 -6.47 31.96 -6.90
C ALA A 508 -6.16 30.85 -5.87
N GLN A 509 -4.91 30.40 -5.81
CA GLN A 509 -4.45 29.47 -4.78
C GLN A 509 -4.22 30.20 -3.45
N THR A 510 -5.22 30.19 -2.57
CA THR A 510 -5.20 30.88 -1.27
C THR A 510 -4.78 29.96 -0.12
N ASP A 511 -4.57 30.49 1.07
CA ASP A 511 -4.08 29.75 2.26
C ASP A 511 -4.87 28.47 2.58
N ILE A 512 -6.20 28.47 2.39
CA ILE A 512 -7.01 27.28 2.66
C ILE A 512 -6.67 26.12 1.72
N MET A 513 -6.27 26.44 0.48
CA MET A 513 -5.82 25.45 -0.50
C MET A 513 -4.41 24.93 -0.23
N MET A 514 -3.61 25.64 0.57
CA MET A 514 -2.26 25.21 0.97
C MET A 514 -2.30 24.21 2.13
N ARG A 515 -3.41 24.17 2.87
CA ARG A 515 -3.63 23.28 4.01
C ARG A 515 -4.36 22.03 3.57
N GLU A 516 -3.85 20.87 3.96
CA GLU A 516 -4.59 19.63 3.79
C GLU A 516 -5.82 19.63 4.71
N THR A 517 -7.00 19.55 4.10
CA THR A 517 -8.24 19.15 4.81
C THR A 517 -8.54 17.71 4.40
N PHE A 518 -8.56 16.79 5.37
CA PHE A 518 -8.70 15.36 5.12
C PHE A 518 -10.16 14.94 4.87
N ALA A 519 -10.75 15.54 3.83
CA ALA A 519 -12.15 15.43 3.43
C ALA A 519 -12.28 15.55 1.89
N PRO A 520 -13.43 15.23 1.28
CA PRO A 520 -13.59 15.19 -0.17
C PRO A 520 -13.89 16.61 -0.70
N ILE A 521 -12.87 17.48 -0.68
CA ILE A 521 -12.91 18.82 -1.25
C ILE A 521 -11.94 18.88 -2.44
N LEU A 522 -12.46 19.16 -3.63
CA LEU A 522 -11.67 19.39 -4.83
C LEU A 522 -11.70 20.88 -5.19
N TYR A 523 -10.57 21.56 -5.05
CA TYR A 523 -10.39 22.94 -5.51
C TYR A 523 -10.02 22.97 -6.99
N LEU A 524 -10.67 23.82 -7.77
CA LEU A 524 -10.46 24.00 -9.20
C LEU A 524 -9.82 25.37 -9.46
N LEU A 525 -8.70 25.38 -10.18
CA LEU A 525 -7.94 26.58 -10.55
C LEU A 525 -7.75 26.67 -12.06
N ARG A 526 -7.64 27.91 -12.56
CA ARG A 526 -7.24 28.21 -13.94
C ARG A 526 -5.73 28.44 -14.03
N TYR A 527 -5.15 28.09 -15.17
CA TYR A 527 -3.82 28.53 -15.59
C TYR A 527 -3.79 28.79 -17.09
N ARG A 528 -2.73 29.45 -17.58
CA ARG A 528 -2.48 29.64 -19.02
C ARG A 528 -1.13 29.11 -19.48
N ASP A 529 -0.09 29.29 -18.68
CA ASP A 529 1.25 28.78 -19.00
C ASP A 529 1.56 27.51 -18.19
N LEU A 530 2.12 26.48 -18.83
CA LEU A 530 2.39 25.22 -18.14
C LEU A 530 3.37 25.39 -16.95
N ARG A 531 4.32 26.34 -17.02
CA ARG A 531 5.25 26.60 -15.91
C ARG A 531 4.53 27.26 -14.73
N GLU A 532 3.52 28.09 -14.99
CA GLU A 532 2.62 28.60 -13.96
C GLU A 532 1.87 27.45 -13.28
N ALA A 533 1.34 26.48 -14.04
CA ALA A 533 0.66 25.32 -13.47
C ALA A 533 1.60 24.45 -12.59
N ILE A 534 2.84 24.24 -13.03
CA ILE A 534 3.87 23.56 -12.24
C ILE A 534 4.19 24.35 -10.96
N THR A 535 4.27 25.68 -11.05
CA THR A 535 4.48 26.54 -9.88
C THR A 535 3.34 26.40 -8.87
N LEU A 536 2.08 26.38 -9.34
CA LEU A 536 0.90 26.15 -8.48
C LEU A 536 0.92 24.75 -7.83
N ASN A 537 1.30 23.71 -8.59
CA ASN A 537 1.48 22.35 -8.07
C ASN A 537 2.47 22.34 -6.89
N ASN A 538 3.65 22.94 -7.11
CA ASN A 538 4.80 22.90 -6.19
C ASN A 538 4.67 23.86 -5.00
N ALA A 539 3.82 24.89 -5.08
CA ALA A 539 3.74 25.93 -4.06
C ALA A 539 3.27 25.44 -2.67
N VAL A 540 2.57 24.30 -2.59
CA VAL A 540 2.08 23.75 -1.31
C VAL A 540 3.22 23.12 -0.51
N PRO A 541 3.15 23.14 0.83
CA PRO A 541 4.21 22.56 1.67
C PRO A 541 4.29 21.03 1.57
N GLN A 542 3.21 20.33 1.21
CA GLN A 542 3.20 18.87 1.01
C GLN A 542 3.78 18.48 -0.36
N GLY A 543 4.30 17.26 -0.49
CA GLY A 543 4.97 16.78 -1.71
C GLY A 543 4.77 15.29 -1.98
N LEU A 544 3.57 14.75 -1.72
CA LEU A 544 3.30 13.32 -1.87
C LEU A 544 3.13 12.89 -3.33
N ALA A 545 1.99 13.21 -3.95
CA ALA A 545 1.67 12.76 -5.30
C ALA A 545 1.14 13.89 -6.18
N SER A 546 1.39 13.75 -7.48
CA SER A 546 0.97 14.72 -8.50
C SER A 546 0.71 14.04 -9.83
N ALA A 547 -0.08 14.67 -10.69
CA ALA A 547 -0.40 14.14 -12.01
C ALA A 547 -0.49 15.23 -13.08
N ILE A 548 -0.28 14.84 -14.34
CA ILE A 548 -0.62 15.65 -15.52
C ILE A 548 -1.46 14.82 -16.50
N PHE A 549 -2.53 15.42 -17.03
CA PHE A 549 -3.33 14.88 -18.12
C PHE A 549 -3.01 15.65 -19.40
N THR A 550 -2.40 14.97 -20.37
CA THR A 550 -1.94 15.54 -21.63
C THR A 550 -1.76 14.47 -22.71
N ARG A 551 -1.93 14.86 -23.98
CA ARG A 551 -1.51 14.06 -25.15
C ARG A 551 -0.21 14.56 -25.75
N ASP A 552 0.37 15.63 -25.21
CA ASP A 552 1.64 16.19 -25.63
C ASP A 552 2.79 15.56 -24.83
N LEU A 553 3.75 14.98 -25.55
CA LEU A 553 4.90 14.31 -24.92
C LEU A 553 5.86 15.30 -24.25
N ALA A 554 6.05 16.49 -24.82
CA ALA A 554 6.95 17.48 -24.25
C ALA A 554 6.40 18.03 -22.93
N GLU A 555 5.08 18.22 -22.82
CA GLU A 555 4.43 18.59 -21.56
C GLU A 555 4.58 17.50 -20.50
N ALA A 556 4.38 16.23 -20.88
CA ALA A 556 4.54 15.08 -19.99
C ALA A 556 5.98 14.94 -19.46
N GLU A 557 6.97 14.98 -20.35
CA GLU A 557 8.39 14.90 -19.98
C GLU A 557 8.85 16.10 -19.16
N LEU A 558 8.38 17.32 -19.48
CA LEU A 558 8.65 18.50 -18.67
C LEU A 558 8.13 18.33 -17.25
N PHE A 559 6.91 17.80 -17.08
CA PHE A 559 6.30 17.59 -15.77
C PHE A 559 7.05 16.56 -14.93
N MET A 560 7.62 15.52 -15.55
CA MET A 560 8.45 14.50 -14.87
C MET A 560 9.92 14.91 -14.71
N SER A 561 10.36 15.99 -15.37
CA SER A 561 11.75 16.45 -15.33
C SER A 561 12.13 17.05 -13.97
N ALA A 562 13.43 17.30 -13.77
CA ALA A 562 13.95 17.99 -12.59
C ALA A 562 13.41 19.42 -12.37
N ALA A 563 12.82 20.04 -13.39
CA ALA A 563 12.17 21.35 -13.30
C ALA A 563 10.63 21.27 -13.28
N GLY A 564 10.09 20.06 -13.19
CA GLY A 564 8.66 19.75 -13.20
C GLY A 564 8.08 19.67 -11.79
N SER A 565 7.25 18.65 -11.56
CA SER A 565 6.67 18.39 -10.25
C SER A 565 7.73 18.06 -9.21
N ASP A 566 7.55 18.57 -7.99
CA ASP A 566 8.43 18.33 -6.83
C ASP A 566 7.90 17.27 -5.87
N CYS A 567 6.93 16.45 -6.31
CA CYS A 567 6.35 15.38 -5.51
C CYS A 567 7.16 14.08 -5.59
N GLY A 568 7.01 13.21 -4.59
CA GLY A 568 7.63 11.89 -4.59
C GLY A 568 7.01 10.92 -5.60
N ILE A 569 5.74 11.11 -5.95
CA ILE A 569 5.02 10.38 -7.01
C ILE A 569 4.57 11.38 -8.09
N VAL A 570 4.96 11.12 -9.34
CA VAL A 570 4.67 11.99 -10.49
C VAL A 570 4.10 11.16 -11.63
N ASN A 571 2.84 11.43 -11.97
CA ASN A 571 2.06 10.59 -12.87
C ASN A 571 1.67 11.31 -14.17
N VAL A 572 1.52 10.55 -15.26
CA VAL A 572 1.01 11.04 -16.56
C VAL A 572 -0.23 10.23 -16.95
N ASN A 573 -1.34 10.92 -17.23
CA ASN A 573 -2.63 10.34 -17.65
C ASN A 573 -3.22 9.31 -16.66
N THR A 574 -2.83 9.38 -15.39
CA THR A 574 -3.45 8.69 -14.26
C THR A 574 -3.49 9.62 -13.05
N GLY A 575 -4.42 9.39 -12.12
CA GLY A 575 -4.61 10.24 -10.95
C GLY A 575 -3.46 10.13 -9.93
N PRO A 576 -3.47 10.96 -8.86
CA PRO A 576 -2.44 10.93 -7.82
C PRO A 576 -2.45 9.66 -6.96
N SER A 577 -3.55 8.88 -6.97
CA SER A 577 -3.60 7.54 -6.35
C SER A 577 -3.04 6.42 -7.24
N GLY A 578 -2.50 6.73 -8.42
CA GLY A 578 -1.87 5.74 -9.30
C GLY A 578 -0.49 5.35 -8.78
N ALA A 579 -0.46 4.46 -7.79
CA ALA A 579 0.74 3.84 -7.23
C ALA A 579 0.51 2.34 -7.04
N GLU A 580 1.59 1.57 -6.98
CA GLU A 580 1.54 0.10 -6.88
C GLU A 580 2.74 -0.45 -6.11
N ILE A 581 2.64 -1.70 -5.65
CA ILE A 581 3.61 -2.36 -4.75
C ILE A 581 5.06 -2.32 -5.25
N GLY A 582 5.29 -2.37 -6.57
CA GLY A 582 6.64 -2.35 -7.13
C GLY A 582 7.36 -1.01 -7.00
N GLY A 583 6.62 0.09 -6.84
CA GLY A 583 7.17 1.45 -6.70
C GLY A 583 7.48 1.80 -5.24
N ALA A 584 8.49 2.64 -5.02
CA ALA A 584 8.71 3.26 -3.72
C ALA A 584 7.58 4.27 -3.45
N PHE A 585 6.74 3.98 -2.47
CA PHE A 585 5.64 4.87 -2.10
C PHE A 585 6.13 5.90 -1.09
N GLY A 586 5.95 7.19 -1.37
CA GLY A 586 6.16 8.25 -0.40
C GLY A 586 6.43 9.61 -1.02
N GLY A 587 6.59 10.62 -0.17
CA GLY A 587 6.58 12.02 -0.55
C GLY A 587 7.80 12.83 -0.13
N GLU A 588 7.96 13.99 -0.74
CA GLU A 588 8.95 15.00 -0.40
C GLU A 588 8.34 16.12 0.47
N LYS A 589 9.17 17.11 0.84
CA LYS A 589 8.75 18.29 1.61
C LYS A 589 8.08 17.89 2.94
N ASP A 590 6.98 18.52 3.33
CA ASP A 590 6.27 18.20 4.57
C ASP A 590 5.62 16.81 4.56
N SER A 591 5.60 16.10 3.41
CA SER A 591 5.18 14.69 3.37
C SER A 591 6.21 13.75 3.99
N GLY A 592 7.42 14.23 4.33
CA GLY A 592 8.31 13.59 5.32
C GLY A 592 9.57 12.92 4.76
N GLY A 593 9.68 12.70 3.45
CA GLY A 593 10.85 12.09 2.81
C GLY A 593 10.99 10.58 3.00
N GLY A 594 10.03 9.94 3.69
CA GLY A 594 9.96 8.49 3.81
C GLY A 594 9.72 7.82 2.47
N ARG A 595 10.07 6.52 2.39
CA ARG A 595 9.65 5.63 1.31
C ARG A 595 9.33 4.25 1.86
N GLU A 596 8.23 3.68 1.38
CA GLU A 596 7.69 2.38 1.76
C GLU A 596 7.44 1.49 0.53
N ALA A 597 7.05 0.23 0.77
CA ALA A 597 6.73 -0.77 -0.24
C ALA A 597 7.89 -1.15 -1.20
N GLY A 598 7.91 -0.62 -2.42
CA GLY A 598 8.69 -1.16 -3.54
C GLY A 598 10.10 -0.61 -3.70
N SER A 599 10.66 -0.83 -4.89
CA SER A 599 12.06 -0.50 -5.24
C SER A 599 13.05 -1.07 -4.19
N ASP A 600 13.88 -0.21 -3.60
CA ASP A 600 14.84 -0.52 -2.56
C ASP A 600 14.49 0.13 -1.20
N ALA A 601 13.21 0.44 -0.98
CA ALA A 601 12.70 0.97 0.31
C ALA A 601 13.07 0.06 1.51
N TRP A 602 13.23 -1.24 1.26
CA TRP A 602 13.73 -2.23 2.24
C TRP A 602 15.05 -1.81 2.92
N LYS A 603 15.89 -0.99 2.26
CA LYS A 603 17.15 -0.48 2.83
C LYS A 603 16.94 0.36 4.09
N ALA A 604 15.78 1.01 4.24
CA ALA A 604 15.47 1.79 5.44
C ALA A 604 15.36 0.90 6.71
N TYR A 605 14.94 -0.35 6.53
CA TYR A 605 14.79 -1.38 7.58
C TYR A 605 16.11 -2.10 7.88
N MET A 606 17.18 -1.85 7.12
CA MET A 606 18.49 -2.49 7.35
C MET A 606 19.58 -1.46 7.63
N ARG A 607 20.72 -1.90 8.15
CA ARG A 607 21.94 -1.08 8.27
C ARG A 607 23.00 -1.53 7.27
N ARG A 608 23.60 -0.56 6.59
CA ARG A 608 24.71 -0.77 5.65
C ARG A 608 26.01 -0.99 6.41
N THR A 609 26.91 -1.82 5.89
CA THR A 609 28.25 -2.04 6.44
C THR A 609 29.25 -2.17 5.30
N THR A 610 30.28 -1.33 5.30
CA THR A 610 31.39 -1.44 4.35
C THR A 610 32.49 -2.29 4.96
N CYS A 611 32.83 -3.41 4.34
CA CYS A 611 33.85 -4.33 4.80
C CYS A 611 35.03 -4.32 3.83
N THR A 612 36.24 -4.14 4.36
CA THR A 612 37.48 -4.38 3.63
C THR A 612 38.14 -5.63 4.18
N VAL A 613 38.45 -6.59 3.32
CA VAL A 613 39.19 -7.80 3.67
C VAL A 613 40.59 -7.68 3.07
N ASN A 614 41.61 -7.66 3.93
CA ASN A 614 43.00 -7.76 3.53
C ASN A 614 43.40 -9.24 3.51
N ALA A 615 43.73 -9.77 2.33
CA ALA A 615 44.24 -11.12 2.15
C ALA A 615 45.73 -11.14 1.74
N SER A 616 46.41 -9.99 1.77
CA SER A 616 47.79 -9.84 1.29
C SER A 616 48.86 -10.27 2.31
N GLY A 617 48.52 -10.40 3.59
CA GLY A 617 49.50 -10.58 4.67
C GLY A 617 50.34 -9.34 4.98
N SER A 618 50.19 -8.26 4.21
CA SER A 618 50.92 -7.00 4.37
C SER A 618 49.98 -5.88 4.83
N LEU A 619 50.49 -4.90 5.58
CA LEU A 619 49.76 -3.68 5.93
C LEU A 619 50.41 -2.48 5.25
N PRO A 620 50.20 -2.29 3.92
CA PRO A 620 50.54 -1.02 3.31
C PRO A 620 49.64 0.04 3.95
N LEU A 621 50.24 0.84 4.83
CA LEU A 621 49.53 1.92 5.50
C LEU A 621 49.13 2.94 4.43
N ALA A 622 47.89 3.40 4.52
CA ALA A 622 47.46 4.54 3.73
C ALA A 622 48.42 5.72 4.02
N GLN A 623 48.71 6.54 3.00
CA GLN A 623 49.63 7.68 3.08
C GLN A 623 51.15 7.33 3.12
N GLY A 624 51.54 6.08 2.91
CA GLY A 624 52.98 5.72 2.79
C GLY A 624 53.77 5.81 4.09
N ILE A 625 53.08 5.79 5.24
CA ILE A 625 53.69 5.79 6.58
C ILE A 625 54.30 4.40 6.84
N SER A 626 55.47 4.35 7.49
CA SER A 626 56.07 3.11 8.00
C SER A 626 56.38 3.29 9.48
N PHE A 627 55.94 2.36 10.33
CA PHE A 627 56.23 2.40 11.78
C PHE A 627 57.57 1.76 12.16
N GLY A 628 58.38 1.31 11.17
CA GLY A 628 59.69 0.71 11.45
C GLY A 628 59.64 -0.58 12.27
N LEU A 629 58.46 -1.21 12.36
CA LEU A 629 58.28 -2.52 12.99
C LEU A 629 58.49 -3.57 11.91
N GLU A 630 59.76 -3.96 11.70
CA GLU A 630 60.07 -5.15 10.92
C GLU A 630 59.42 -6.35 11.59
N THR A 631 58.45 -6.97 10.92
CA THR A 631 57.97 -8.29 11.29
C THR A 631 59.13 -9.25 11.08
N GLN A 632 59.75 -9.69 12.17
CA GLN A 632 60.65 -10.84 12.18
C GLN A 632 59.82 -12.07 11.81
N ASP A 633 59.79 -12.39 10.51
CA ASP A 633 59.39 -13.72 10.04
C ASP A 633 60.55 -14.71 10.17
#